data_AF-Q9AW58-F1
#
_entry.id   AF-Q9AW58-F1
#
_cell.length_a   1.000
_cell.length_b   1.000
_cell.length_c   1.000
_cell.angle_alpha   90.00
_cell.angle_beta   90.00
_cell.angle_gamma   90.00
#
_symmetry.space_group_name_H-M   'P 1'
#
loop_
_entity.id
_entity.type
_entity.pdbx_description
1 polymer ?
#
loop_
_entity_poly.entity_id
_entity_poly.type
_entity_poly.pdbx_seq_one_letter_code
_entity_poly.pdbx_strand_id
1 'polypeptide(L)'
;MKSKPKGRNNKKKLIALHNKEKKELIFKDNCQEYGQVIKMLGNGRCDTYCFDGIRRLCHIRGKMRKKVWINTGDIVLVALRDFQNNKGDIIHKYSPDESRKLRAFGELPLTFLSDDKTILEKKIFSEFMDQKFEFESNSAEIE
;
A
#
# COMPACT_ATOMS: atom_id res chain seq x y z
N MET A 1 -43.01 8.92 26.71
CA MET A 1 -41.62 9.39 26.82
C MET A 1 -41.22 10.04 25.50
N LYS A 2 -41.02 11.37 25.46
CA LYS A 2 -40.62 12.08 24.22
C LYS A 2 -39.14 11.76 23.93
N SER A 3 -38.85 11.21 22.76
CA SER A 3 -37.48 10.93 22.33
C SER A 3 -36.70 12.23 22.16
N LYS A 4 -35.47 12.28 22.68
CA LYS A 4 -34.57 13.41 22.46
C LYS A 4 -34.35 13.60 20.96
N PRO A 5 -34.41 14.83 20.43
CA PRO A 5 -34.20 15.08 19.01
C PRO A 5 -32.80 14.63 18.59
N LYS A 6 -32.72 13.76 17.58
CA LYS A 6 -31.45 13.26 17.00
C LYS A 6 -30.67 14.46 16.47
N GLY A 7 -29.64 14.84 17.22
CA GLY A 7 -28.94 16.10 17.07
C GLY A 7 -28.24 16.31 15.73
N ARG A 8 -28.13 17.59 15.38
CA ARG A 8 -27.43 18.27 14.28
C ARG A 8 -25.97 17.82 14.00
N ASN A 9 -25.44 16.86 14.76
CA ASN A 9 -24.05 16.38 14.70
C ASN A 9 -23.79 15.40 13.55
N ASN A 10 -24.81 14.72 13.02
CA ASN A 10 -24.62 13.74 11.94
C ASN A 10 -24.22 14.39 10.60
N LYS A 11 -24.73 15.60 10.30
CA LYS A 11 -24.38 16.33 9.06
C LYS A 11 -22.91 16.73 9.04
N LYS A 12 -22.36 17.23 10.16
CA LYS A 12 -20.93 17.59 10.27
C LYS A 12 -20.04 16.36 10.09
N LYS A 13 -20.45 15.20 10.61
CA LYS A 13 -19.72 13.93 10.47
C LYS A 13 -19.68 13.44 9.02
N LEU A 14 -20.79 13.54 8.29
CA LEU A 14 -20.88 13.20 6.87
C LEU A 14 -20.00 14.10 5.98
N ILE A 15 -20.00 15.42 6.23
CA ILE A 15 -19.16 16.37 5.47
C ILE A 15 -17.67 16.09 5.69
N ALA A 16 -17.28 15.73 6.92
CA ALA A 16 -15.88 15.37 7.24
C ALA A 16 -15.44 14.06 6.57
N LEU A 17 -16.34 13.09 6.41
CA LEU A 17 -16.09 11.85 5.68
C LEU A 17 -15.94 12.12 4.17
N HIS A 18 -16.84 12.93 3.60
CA HIS A 18 -16.81 13.30 2.18
C HIS A 18 -15.52 14.03 1.79
N ASN A 19 -15.04 14.94 2.64
CA ASN A 19 -13.76 15.63 2.43
C ASN A 19 -12.53 14.70 2.56
N LYS A 20 -12.68 13.50 3.14
CA LYS A 20 -11.60 12.52 3.22
C LYS A 20 -11.39 11.81 1.88
N GLU A 21 -12.45 11.62 1.09
CA GLU A 21 -12.41 10.95 -0.22
C GLU A 21 -11.85 11.83 -1.34
N LYS A 22 -11.93 13.15 -1.21
CA LYS A 22 -11.47 14.12 -2.23
C LYS A 22 -10.00 14.53 -2.10
N LYS A 23 -9.22 13.92 -1.22
CA LYS A 23 -7.82 14.31 -1.09
C LYS A 23 -7.03 13.89 -2.32
N GLU A 24 -6.23 14.82 -2.80
CA GLU A 24 -5.28 14.57 -3.87
C GLU A 24 -4.22 13.56 -3.41
N LEU A 25 -3.80 12.71 -4.35
CA LEU A 25 -2.77 11.72 -4.11
C LEU A 25 -1.42 12.43 -3.93
N ILE A 26 -0.70 12.10 -2.87
CA ILE A 26 0.62 12.67 -2.60
C ILE A 26 1.68 11.80 -3.28
N PHE A 27 2.46 12.39 -4.17
CA PHE A 27 3.60 11.75 -4.81
C PHE A 27 4.89 11.94 -4.00
N LYS A 28 5.91 11.13 -4.27
CA LYS A 28 7.23 11.28 -3.64
C LYS A 28 8.01 12.44 -4.26
N ASP A 29 8.88 13.04 -3.45
CA ASP A 29 9.88 14.04 -3.87
C ASP A 29 11.29 13.43 -3.86
N ASN A 30 12.31 14.20 -4.26
CA ASN A 30 13.71 13.74 -4.41
C ASN A 30 14.37 13.16 -3.14
N CYS A 31 13.91 13.51 -1.94
CA CYS A 31 14.42 12.98 -0.66
C CYS A 31 13.40 12.10 0.06
N GLN A 32 12.49 11.51 -0.70
CA GLN A 32 11.44 10.64 -0.19
C GLN A 32 11.38 9.37 -1.03
N GLU A 33 11.00 8.27 -0.40
CA GLU A 33 10.82 7.02 -1.10
C GLU A 33 9.58 6.31 -0.59
N TYR A 34 8.93 5.57 -1.48
CA TYR A 34 7.84 4.71 -1.10
C TYR A 34 8.38 3.50 -0.33
N GLY A 35 7.57 2.91 0.54
CA GLY A 35 7.93 1.66 1.19
C GLY A 35 6.74 0.90 1.76
N GLN A 36 6.99 -0.32 2.20
CA GLN A 36 6.05 -1.15 2.93
C GLN A 36 6.59 -1.48 4.31
N VAL A 37 5.71 -1.42 5.30
CA VAL A 37 6.05 -1.81 6.66
C VAL A 37 6.14 -3.33 6.77
N ILE A 38 7.31 -3.86 7.10
CA ILE A 38 7.52 -5.31 7.29
C ILE A 38 7.18 -5.73 8.72
N LYS A 39 7.60 -4.92 9.70
CA LYS A 39 7.46 -5.29 11.11
C LYS A 39 7.41 -4.06 12.01
N MET A 40 6.55 -4.10 13.02
CA MET A 40 6.52 -3.10 14.09
C MET A 40 7.59 -3.43 15.14
N LEU A 41 8.44 -2.46 15.48
CA LEU A 41 9.52 -2.62 16.46
C LEU A 41 9.15 -2.04 17.84
N GLY A 42 8.07 -1.27 17.94
CA GLY A 42 7.64 -0.60 19.17
C GLY A 42 8.25 0.80 19.33
N ASN A 43 7.81 1.52 20.37
CA ASN A 43 8.20 2.94 20.63
C ASN A 43 8.04 3.86 19.38
N GLY A 44 7.03 3.57 18.56
CA GLY A 44 6.75 4.26 17.30
C GLY A 44 7.86 4.12 16.24
N ARG A 45 8.58 2.98 16.24
CA ARG A 45 9.52 2.56 15.20
C ARG A 45 8.98 1.33 14.48
N CYS A 46 9.33 1.22 13.21
CA CYS A 46 9.02 0.06 12.38
C CYS A 46 10.16 -0.21 11.40
N ASP A 47 10.28 -1.47 11.02
CA ASP A 47 11.14 -1.91 9.94
C ASP A 47 10.36 -1.82 8.63
N THR A 48 10.92 -1.10 7.65
CA THR A 48 10.23 -0.72 6.41
C THR A 48 11.12 -1.09 5.23
N TYR A 49 10.56 -1.85 4.29
CA TYR A 49 11.19 -2.11 3.01
C TYR A 49 10.88 -0.96 2.06
N CYS A 50 11.89 -0.20 1.67
CA CYS A 50 11.73 0.86 0.69
C CYS A 50 11.88 0.28 -0.73
N PHE A 51 11.20 0.90 -1.70
CA PHE A 51 11.18 0.40 -3.07
C PHE A 51 12.44 0.71 -3.89
N ASP A 52 13.44 1.33 -3.27
CA ASP A 52 14.81 1.36 -3.76
C ASP A 52 15.60 0.09 -3.41
N GLY A 53 14.98 -0.87 -2.70
CA GLY A 53 15.55 -2.16 -2.34
C GLY A 53 16.18 -2.21 -0.95
N ILE A 54 16.16 -1.10 -0.20
CA ILE A 54 16.84 -1.00 1.10
C ILE A 54 15.83 -1.12 2.25
N ARG A 55 16.18 -1.94 3.25
CA ARG A 55 15.44 -2.00 4.52
C ARG A 55 15.90 -0.89 5.45
N ARG A 56 14.95 -0.05 5.88
CA ARG A 56 15.21 1.09 6.75
C ARG A 56 14.48 0.94 8.07
N LEU A 57 15.16 1.34 9.13
CA LEU A 57 14.52 1.56 10.41
C LEU A 57 13.84 2.92 10.38
N CYS A 58 12.52 2.89 10.26
CA CYS A 58 11.71 4.08 10.12
C CYS A 58 11.08 4.48 11.46
N HIS A 59 11.03 5.79 11.69
CA HIS A 59 10.40 6.38 12.84
C HIS A 59 9.08 7.07 12.44
N ILE A 60 8.00 6.77 13.16
CA ILE A 60 6.69 7.36 12.86
C ILE A 60 6.67 8.81 13.31
N ARG A 61 6.56 9.75 12.36
CA ARG A 61 6.51 11.20 12.64
C ARG A 61 5.43 11.49 13.68
N GLY A 62 5.75 12.33 14.67
CA GLY A 62 4.83 12.64 15.78
C GLY A 62 3.44 13.11 15.33
N LYS A 63 3.35 13.84 14.21
CA LYS A 63 2.09 14.28 13.60
C LYS A 63 1.17 13.10 13.23
N MET A 64 1.75 11.97 12.81
CA MET A 64 1.01 10.76 12.46
C MET A 64 0.59 9.94 13.66
N ARG A 65 1.45 9.82 14.69
CA ARG A 65 1.19 8.97 15.87
C ARG A 65 -0.18 9.19 16.52
N LYS A 66 -0.71 10.42 16.46
CA LYS A 66 -2.03 10.77 17.03
C LYS A 66 -3.21 10.58 16.06
N LYS A 67 -2.95 10.51 14.75
CA LYS A 67 -3.98 10.61 13.70
C LYS A 67 -4.13 9.34 12.86
N VAL A 68 -3.05 8.59 12.67
CA VAL A 68 -2.97 7.50 11.71
C VAL A 68 -2.31 6.30 12.37
N TRP A 69 -2.96 5.16 12.23
CA TRP A 69 -2.48 3.88 12.72
C TRP A 69 -1.74 3.17 11.58
N ILE A 70 -0.52 2.74 11.86
CA ILE A 70 0.34 2.01 10.93
C ILE A 70 0.48 0.59 11.44
N ASN A 71 0.22 -0.36 10.55
CA ASN A 71 0.35 -1.79 10.77
C ASN A 71 1.33 -2.38 9.74
N THR A 72 1.72 -3.63 9.98
CA THR A 72 2.46 -4.44 9.01
C THR A 72 1.68 -4.56 7.69
N GLY A 73 2.38 -4.46 6.55
CA GLY A 73 1.83 -4.55 5.20
C GLY A 73 1.34 -3.21 4.62
N ASP A 74 1.22 -2.16 5.43
CA ASP A 74 0.81 -0.84 4.95
C ASP A 74 1.86 -0.23 4.01
N ILE A 75 1.38 0.44 2.95
CA ILE A 75 2.21 1.25 2.06
C ILE A 75 2.34 2.66 2.62
N VAL A 76 3.57 3.16 2.68
CA VAL A 76 3.94 4.40 3.34
C VAL A 76 4.90 5.23 2.49
N LEU A 77 4.92 6.54 2.76
CA LEU A 77 5.92 7.47 2.24
C LEU A 77 6.95 7.75 3.32
N VAL A 78 8.22 7.49 3.00
CA VAL A 78 9.36 7.61 3.90
C VAL A 78 10.20 8.81 3.49
N ALA A 79 10.45 9.73 4.42
CA ALA A 79 11.51 10.72 4.27
C ALA A 79 12.86 10.06 4.55
N LEU A 80 13.77 10.21 3.60
CA LEU A 80 15.16 9.78 3.74
C LEU A 80 15.94 10.78 4.60
N ARG A 81 17.07 10.32 5.16
CA ARG A 81 18.03 11.17 5.86
C ARG A 81 19.33 11.19 5.09
N ASP A 82 19.86 12.38 4.86
CA ASP A 82 21.04 12.59 4.00
C ASP A 82 22.29 11.85 4.49
N PHE A 83 22.43 11.71 5.81
CA PHE A 83 23.63 11.17 6.44
C PHE A 83 23.54 9.68 6.85
N GLN A 84 22.33 9.12 6.91
CA GLN A 84 22.10 7.75 7.39
C GLN A 84 21.06 7.06 6.53
N ASN A 85 21.52 6.40 5.47
CA ASN A 85 20.63 5.75 4.51
C ASN A 85 19.78 4.63 5.14
N ASN A 86 20.27 3.96 6.18
CA ASN A 86 19.55 2.87 6.85
C ASN A 86 18.38 3.35 7.74
N LYS A 87 18.14 4.66 7.84
CA LYS A 87 17.10 5.25 8.68
C LYS A 87 16.24 6.24 7.91
N GLY A 88 15.00 6.37 8.35
CA GLY A 88 14.07 7.34 7.78
C GLY A 88 12.94 7.68 8.73
N ASP A 89 12.05 8.54 8.29
CA ASP A 89 10.86 8.95 9.03
C ASP A 89 9.61 8.76 8.15
N ILE A 90 8.56 8.13 8.68
CA ILE A 90 7.30 7.97 7.94
C ILE A 90 6.52 9.28 7.97
N ILE A 91 6.17 9.79 6.79
CA ILE A 91 5.46 11.07 6.61
C ILE A 91 3.99 10.84 6.28
N HIS A 92 3.69 9.79 5.52
CA HIS A 92 2.34 9.48 5.05
C HIS A 92 2.08 7.98 5.01
N LYS A 93 0.82 7.59 5.19
CA LYS A 93 0.32 6.23 4.98
C LYS A 93 -0.73 6.31 3.88
N TYR A 94 -0.59 5.47 2.87
CA TYR A 94 -1.56 5.35 1.81
C TYR A 94 -2.68 4.38 2.19
N SER A 95 -3.91 4.75 1.85
CA SER A 95 -5.05 3.83 1.84
C SER A 95 -4.86 2.76 0.75
N PRO A 96 -5.44 1.56 0.87
CA PRO A 96 -5.39 0.55 -0.19
C PRO A 96 -5.79 1.09 -1.57
N ASP A 97 -6.79 1.97 -1.63
CA ASP A 97 -7.23 2.59 -2.88
C ASP A 97 -6.22 3.58 -3.46
N GLU A 98 -5.52 4.32 -2.61
CA GLU A 98 -4.43 5.23 -3.01
C GLU A 98 -3.24 4.43 -3.53
N SER A 99 -2.90 3.32 -2.87
CA SER A 99 -1.86 2.39 -3.31
C SER A 99 -2.15 1.80 -4.70
N ARG A 100 -3.41 1.46 -4.99
CA ARG A 100 -3.82 1.01 -6.33
C ARG A 100 -3.68 2.12 -7.39
N LYS A 101 -3.97 3.37 -7.03
CA LYS A 101 -3.75 4.52 -7.92
C LYS A 101 -2.26 4.73 -8.20
N LEU A 102 -1.41 4.71 -7.17
CA LEU A 102 0.05 4.79 -7.33
C LEU A 102 0.58 3.68 -8.24
N ARG A 103 0.05 2.46 -8.11
CA ARG A 103 0.36 1.36 -9.03
C ARG A 103 -0.06 1.66 -10.47
N ALA A 104 -1.27 2.21 -10.67
CA ALA A 104 -1.74 2.58 -12.00
C ALA A 104 -0.89 3.69 -12.65
N PHE A 105 -0.26 4.56 -11.85
CA PHE A 105 0.70 5.55 -12.31
C PHE A 105 2.11 4.98 -12.56
N GLY A 106 2.38 3.72 -12.20
CA GLY A 106 3.70 3.09 -12.38
C GLY A 106 4.73 3.44 -11.30
N GLU A 107 4.31 4.10 -10.21
CA GLU A 107 5.21 4.51 -9.11
C GLU A 107 5.59 3.35 -8.18
N LEU A 108 4.78 2.29 -8.15
CA LEU A 108 5.01 1.11 -7.33
C LEU A 108 5.24 -0.12 -8.20
N PRO A 109 6.19 -1.01 -7.85
CA PRO A 109 6.41 -2.24 -8.59
C PRO A 109 5.19 -3.16 -8.52
N LEU A 110 4.79 -3.70 -9.67
CA LEU A 110 3.64 -4.59 -9.85
C LEU A 110 3.73 -5.88 -9.02
N THR A 111 4.94 -6.27 -8.62
CA THR A 111 5.23 -7.53 -7.92
C THR A 111 4.74 -7.56 -6.48
N PHE A 112 4.46 -6.41 -5.87
CA PHE A 112 4.52 -6.27 -4.41
C PHE A 112 3.16 -6.08 -3.70
N LEU A 113 2.07 -5.97 -4.46
CA LEU A 113 0.72 -5.99 -3.92
C LEU A 113 0.06 -7.29 -4.34
N SER A 114 0.06 -8.26 -3.42
CA SER A 114 -0.75 -9.48 -3.50
C SER A 114 -2.23 -9.12 -3.39
N ASP A 115 -2.78 -8.49 -4.43
CA ASP A 115 -4.23 -8.55 -4.65
C ASP A 115 -4.51 -9.96 -5.18
N ASP A 116 -5.35 -10.74 -4.49
CA ASP A 116 -5.75 -12.11 -4.85
C ASP A 116 -6.17 -12.25 -6.33
N LYS A 117 -6.61 -11.16 -6.97
CA LYS A 117 -6.94 -11.10 -8.40
C LYS A 117 -5.75 -11.29 -9.33
N THR A 118 -4.57 -10.78 -8.99
CA THR A 118 -3.34 -11.02 -9.78
C THR A 118 -2.83 -12.44 -9.63
N ILE A 119 -3.08 -13.10 -8.49
CA ILE A 119 -2.83 -14.53 -8.34
C ILE A 119 -3.79 -15.32 -9.21
N LEU A 120 -5.07 -14.93 -9.26
CA LEU A 120 -6.06 -15.57 -10.14
C LEU A 120 -5.70 -15.39 -11.62
N GLU A 121 -5.33 -14.19 -12.06
CA GLU A 121 -4.89 -13.96 -13.45
C GLU A 121 -3.59 -14.70 -13.78
N LYS A 122 -2.61 -14.74 -12.86
CA LYS A 122 -1.39 -15.53 -13.04
C LYS A 122 -1.65 -17.03 -13.03
N LYS A 123 -2.58 -17.50 -12.20
CA LYS A 123 -2.97 -18.91 -12.10
C LYS A 123 -3.76 -19.35 -13.33
N ILE A 124 -4.67 -18.51 -13.80
CA ILE A 124 -5.39 -18.73 -15.07
C ILE A 124 -4.39 -18.74 -16.22
N PHE A 125 -3.44 -17.80 -16.27
CA PHE A 125 -2.44 -17.76 -17.34
C PHE A 125 -1.50 -18.97 -17.31
N SER A 126 -1.06 -19.42 -16.12
CA SER A 126 -0.25 -20.62 -16.00
C SER A 126 -1.03 -21.89 -16.36
N GLU A 127 -2.27 -22.05 -15.86
CA GLU A 127 -3.14 -23.18 -16.23
C GLU A 127 -3.41 -23.22 -17.74
N PHE A 128 -3.61 -22.06 -18.38
CA PHE A 128 -3.79 -21.99 -19.83
C PHE A 128 -2.53 -22.36 -20.61
N MET A 129 -1.35 -21.98 -20.12
CA MET A 129 -0.07 -22.31 -20.77
C MET A 129 0.26 -23.80 -20.61
N ASP A 130 0.00 -24.38 -19.43
CA ASP A 130 0.22 -25.80 -19.18
C ASP A 130 -0.71 -26.68 -20.03
N GLN A 131 -1.99 -26.30 -20.15
CA GLN A 131 -2.93 -26.99 -21.07
C GLN A 131 -2.50 -26.91 -22.53
N LYS A 132 -1.95 -25.76 -22.96
CA LYS A 132 -1.48 -25.60 -24.34
C LYS A 132 -0.28 -26.49 -24.63
N PHE A 133 0.61 -26.65 -23.65
CA PHE A 133 1.80 -27.48 -23.77
C PHE A 133 1.45 -28.99 -23.85
N GLU A 134 0.43 -29.45 -23.12
CA GLU A 134 -0.11 -30.82 -23.23
C GLU A 134 -0.76 -31.11 -24.61
N PHE A 135 -1.36 -30.10 -25.23
CA PHE A 135 -2.00 -30.28 -26.53
C PHE A 135 -0.96 -30.40 -27.66
N GLU A 136 0.13 -29.62 -27.60
CA GLU A 136 1.23 -29.71 -28.58
C GLU A 136 2.02 -31.02 -28.44
N SER A 137 2.16 -31.56 -27.23
CA SER A 137 2.85 -32.85 -27.01
C SER A 137 2.04 -34.05 -27.49
N ASN A 138 0.71 -34.05 -27.29
CA ASN A 138 -0.16 -35.12 -27.83
C ASN A 138 -0.31 -35.09 -29.36
N SER A 139 -0.17 -33.92 -30.00
CA SER A 139 -0.14 -33.85 -31.48
C SER A 139 1.15 -34.37 -32.09
N ALA A 140 2.25 -34.41 -31.33
CA ALA A 140 3.54 -34.94 -31.78
C ALA A 140 3.65 -36.48 -31.69
N GLU A 141 2.71 -37.15 -31.01
CA GLU A 141 2.68 -38.61 -30.85
C GLU A 141 1.78 -39.33 -31.88
N ILE A 142 1.13 -38.61 -32.79
CA ILE A 142 0.20 -39.18 -33.81
C ILE A 142 0.85 -39.29 -35.22
N GLU A 143 2.09 -38.85 -35.42
CA GLU A 143 2.87 -39.13 -36.65
C GLU A 143 3.88 -40.27 -36.50
#